data_AF-A0A3D8WTV0-F1
#
_entry.id   AF-A0A3D8WTV0-F1
#
_cell.length_a   1.000
_cell.length_b   1.000
_cell.length_c   1.000
_cell.angle_alpha   90.00
_cell.angle_beta   90.00
_cell.angle_gamma   90.00
#
_symmetry.space_group_name_H-M   'P 1'
#
loop_
_entity.id
_entity.type
_entity.pdbx_description
1 polymer ?
#
loop_
_entity_poly.entity_id
_entity_poly.type
_entity_poly.pdbx_seq_one_letter_code
_entity_poly.pdbx_strand_id
1 'polypeptide(L)'
;MSLSINELVRGKRIFKQETDRDYKYLTLDADKIRKCIYFDYVIAIKPGDLPYPKKWLRYFSTKPVKGQIVPVEEYKKGDYEYIFMPEFGLRDELKRELEELGYDTDDSNKGESFLSQLDEIPAKLLPTVKNIVELNQKDTTRPITIIDCYMYEEQGEPVYFIVEDDLDVSTISEELTIKFQNMVTHEVYETPTKDKYLYKAKDTTDRYKSESWYLYSDNDANFPYFEELFNLEDLIPYTAFKEIQLK
;
A
#
# COMPACT_ATOMS: atom_id res chain seq x y z
N MET A 1 24.49 -24.70 -8.81
CA MET A 1 24.20 -23.50 -9.63
C MET A 1 24.58 -22.30 -8.78
N SER A 2 25.47 -21.43 -9.26
CA SER A 2 25.79 -20.20 -8.53
C SER A 2 24.65 -19.21 -8.75
N LEU A 3 23.79 -19.03 -7.74
CA LEU A 3 22.75 -18.01 -7.77
C LEU A 3 23.42 -16.64 -7.89
N SER A 4 23.15 -15.87 -8.94
CA SER A 4 23.54 -14.45 -9.05
C SER A 4 22.36 -13.53 -8.71
N ILE A 5 22.64 -12.27 -8.35
CA ILE A 5 21.57 -11.28 -8.12
C ILE A 5 20.67 -11.15 -9.35
N ASN A 6 21.24 -11.13 -10.56
CA ASN A 6 20.47 -11.01 -11.80
C ASN A 6 19.52 -12.19 -12.03
N GLU A 7 19.89 -13.39 -11.59
CA GLU A 7 19.01 -14.56 -11.66
C GLU A 7 17.90 -14.48 -10.62
N LEU A 8 18.19 -14.01 -9.41
CA LEU A 8 17.20 -13.79 -8.35
C LEU A 8 16.12 -12.78 -8.73
N VAL A 9 16.51 -11.68 -9.39
CA VAL A 9 15.60 -10.57 -9.74
C VAL A 9 14.94 -10.75 -11.11
N ARG A 10 15.19 -11.86 -11.80
CA ARG A 10 14.61 -12.13 -13.11
C ARG A 10 13.08 -12.27 -12.99
N GLY A 11 12.36 -11.46 -13.78
CA GLY A 11 10.89 -11.43 -13.73
C GLY A 11 10.32 -10.74 -12.49
N LYS A 12 11.15 -10.03 -11.72
CA LYS A 12 10.73 -9.25 -10.55
C LYS A 12 10.83 -7.74 -10.84
N ARG A 13 10.04 -6.95 -10.11
CA ARG A 13 10.24 -5.50 -9.92
C ARG A 13 10.79 -5.27 -8.52
N ILE A 14 11.67 -4.28 -8.38
CA ILE A 14 12.36 -4.01 -7.11
C ILE A 14 12.00 -2.62 -6.62
N PHE A 15 11.56 -2.56 -5.38
CA PHE A 15 11.11 -1.34 -4.74
C PHE A 15 11.91 -1.08 -3.48
N LYS A 16 12.38 0.15 -3.34
CA LYS A 16 13.04 0.61 -2.12
C LYS A 16 11.99 0.93 -1.06
N GLN A 17 12.13 0.38 0.14
CA GLN A 17 11.25 0.60 1.27
C GLN A 17 12.06 1.14 2.45
N GLU A 18 11.60 2.23 3.05
CA GLU A 18 12.18 2.78 4.28
C GLU A 18 11.98 1.84 5.47
N THR A 19 12.98 1.78 6.33
CA THR A 19 12.93 1.05 7.61
C THR A 19 13.46 1.94 8.73
N ASP A 20 13.25 1.52 9.97
CA ASP A 20 13.76 2.26 11.16
C ASP A 20 15.28 2.47 11.16
N ARG A 21 16.03 1.68 10.37
CA ARG A 21 17.51 1.70 10.35
C ARG A 21 18.09 2.27 9.07
N ASP A 22 17.54 1.89 7.92
CA ASP A 22 17.97 2.33 6.59
C ASP A 22 16.90 1.92 5.56
N TYR A 23 17.24 1.11 4.55
CA TYR A 23 16.28 0.65 3.54
C TYR A 23 16.34 -0.84 3.29
N LYS A 24 15.20 -1.39 2.86
CA LYS A 24 15.12 -2.71 2.23
C LYS A 24 14.75 -2.56 0.76
N TYR A 25 15.20 -3.48 -0.07
CA TYR A 25 14.83 -3.57 -1.48
C TYR A 25 13.92 -4.78 -1.66
N LEU A 26 12.61 -4.55 -1.65
CA LEU A 26 11.61 -5.59 -1.85
C LEU A 26 11.69 -6.12 -3.28
N THR A 27 11.73 -7.45 -3.44
CA THR A 27 11.76 -8.12 -4.74
C THR A 27 10.41 -8.75 -5.02
N LEU A 28 9.58 -8.07 -5.81
CA LEU A 28 8.19 -8.44 -6.04
C LEU A 28 8.01 -9.07 -7.42
N ASP A 29 7.25 -10.16 -7.51
CA ASP A 29 6.89 -10.79 -8.78
C ASP A 29 6.19 -9.80 -9.72
N ALA A 30 6.73 -9.59 -10.92
CA ALA A 30 6.19 -8.59 -11.84
C ALA A 30 4.79 -8.96 -12.35
N ASP A 31 4.49 -10.25 -12.50
CA ASP A 31 3.19 -10.77 -12.96
C ASP A 31 2.10 -10.71 -11.86
N LYS A 32 2.48 -10.50 -10.60
CA LYS A 32 1.55 -10.25 -9.50
C LYS A 32 1.26 -8.78 -9.25
N ILE A 33 1.92 -7.86 -9.97
CA ILE A 33 1.65 -6.43 -9.88
C ILE A 33 0.52 -6.07 -10.85
N ARG A 34 -0.54 -5.48 -10.33
CA ARG A 34 -1.76 -5.16 -11.07
C ARG A 34 -2.19 -3.72 -10.86
N LYS A 35 -2.81 -3.14 -11.89
CA LYS A 35 -3.53 -1.87 -11.76
C LYS A 35 -4.80 -2.09 -10.95
N CYS A 36 -4.97 -1.32 -9.88
CA CYS A 36 -6.12 -1.38 -9.01
C CYS A 36 -6.77 0.00 -8.88
N ILE A 37 -8.09 -0.01 -8.67
CA ILE A 37 -8.83 1.12 -8.12
C ILE A 37 -8.56 1.18 -6.62
N TYR A 38 -8.10 2.32 -6.14
CA TYR A 38 -7.95 2.62 -4.73
C TYR A 38 -8.95 3.70 -4.31
N PHE A 39 -9.78 3.35 -3.34
CA PHE A 39 -10.70 4.25 -2.67
C PHE A 39 -9.98 4.93 -1.51
N ASP A 40 -9.41 6.09 -1.77
CA ASP A 40 -8.62 6.83 -0.79
C ASP A 40 -9.45 7.92 -0.11
N TYR A 41 -9.68 7.79 1.20
CA TYR A 41 -10.45 8.74 2.00
C TYR A 41 -11.85 9.07 1.45
N VAL A 42 -12.55 8.08 0.90
CA VAL A 42 -13.89 8.26 0.32
C VAL A 42 -14.99 7.47 1.01
N ILE A 43 -16.23 7.94 0.80
CA ILE A 43 -17.47 7.20 1.04
C ILE A 43 -18.01 6.71 -0.29
N ALA A 44 -18.35 5.41 -0.36
CA ALA A 44 -19.06 4.82 -1.49
C ALA A 44 -20.44 4.30 -1.07
N ILE A 45 -21.48 4.66 -1.83
CA ILE A 45 -22.88 4.31 -1.56
C ILE A 45 -23.42 3.52 -2.75
N LYS A 46 -23.98 2.33 -2.50
CA LYS A 46 -24.60 1.48 -3.51
C LYS A 46 -26.00 2.01 -3.90
N PRO A 47 -26.52 1.64 -5.09
CA PRO A 47 -27.86 2.01 -5.51
C PRO A 47 -28.93 1.73 -4.45
N GLY A 48 -29.66 2.76 -4.04
CA GLY A 48 -30.75 2.67 -3.06
C GLY A 48 -30.33 2.64 -1.59
N ASP A 49 -29.03 2.65 -1.28
CA ASP A 49 -28.53 2.67 0.10
C ASP A 49 -28.34 4.09 0.67
N LEU A 50 -28.61 5.14 -0.11
CA LEU A 50 -28.53 6.53 0.35
C LEU A 50 -29.27 6.77 1.67
N PRO A 51 -30.50 6.26 1.91
CA PRO A 51 -31.20 6.48 3.18
C PRO A 51 -30.58 5.78 4.39
N TYR A 52 -29.61 4.87 4.21
CA TYR A 52 -29.12 3.97 5.27
C TYR A 52 -27.61 4.12 5.51
N PRO A 53 -27.16 5.13 6.28
CA PRO A 53 -25.74 5.44 6.46
C PRO A 53 -24.88 4.30 7.00
N LYS A 54 -25.44 3.40 7.83
CA LYS A 54 -24.70 2.21 8.30
C LYS A 54 -24.31 1.24 7.18
N LYS A 55 -24.97 1.30 6.02
CA LYS A 55 -24.61 0.52 4.83
C LYS A 55 -23.57 1.18 3.94
N TRP A 56 -23.27 2.46 4.16
CA TRP A 56 -22.28 3.18 3.36
C TRP A 56 -20.88 2.63 3.63
N LEU A 57 -20.12 2.43 2.56
CA LEU A 57 -18.75 1.95 2.62
C LEU A 57 -17.83 3.13 2.89
N ARG A 58 -16.98 3.01 3.90
CA ARG A 58 -16.12 4.10 4.38
C ARG A 58 -14.67 3.65 4.32
N TYR A 59 -13.86 4.37 3.56
CA TYR A 59 -12.48 4.01 3.28
C TYR A 59 -11.52 5.09 3.84
N PHE A 60 -11.47 5.22 5.17
CA PHE A 60 -10.66 6.23 5.89
C PHE A 60 -9.49 5.63 6.68
N SER A 61 -9.18 4.36 6.43
CA SER A 61 -8.13 3.64 7.15
C SER A 61 -6.79 3.81 6.46
N THR A 62 -5.75 4.08 7.24
CA THR A 62 -4.35 4.00 6.76
C THR A 62 -3.90 2.57 6.50
N LYS A 63 -4.64 1.56 6.95
CA LYS A 63 -4.43 0.17 6.52
C LYS A 63 -5.55 -0.24 5.56
N PRO A 64 -5.24 -0.79 4.37
CA PRO A 64 -6.26 -1.20 3.42
C PRO A 64 -7.33 -2.09 4.07
N VAL A 65 -8.58 -1.66 4.06
CA VAL A 65 -9.72 -2.49 4.47
C VAL A 65 -10.29 -3.25 3.27
N LYS A 66 -11.00 -4.35 3.50
CA LYS A 66 -11.60 -5.15 2.42
C LYS A 66 -12.48 -4.28 1.52
N GLY A 67 -12.24 -4.34 0.21
CA GLY A 67 -12.97 -3.56 -0.80
C GLY A 67 -12.40 -2.16 -1.06
N GLN A 68 -11.41 -1.69 -0.29
CA GLN A 68 -10.74 -0.41 -0.52
C GLN A 68 -9.84 -0.44 -1.76
N ILE A 69 -9.27 -1.60 -2.07
CA ILE A 69 -8.48 -1.87 -3.27
C ILE A 69 -9.25 -2.91 -4.09
N VAL A 70 -9.51 -2.60 -5.36
CA VAL A 70 -10.22 -3.48 -6.29
C VAL A 70 -9.46 -3.53 -7.61
N PRO A 71 -9.14 -4.72 -8.16
CA PRO A 71 -8.52 -4.80 -9.48
C PRO A 71 -9.35 -4.05 -10.54
N VAL A 72 -8.69 -3.34 -11.46
CA VAL A 72 -9.38 -2.55 -12.49
C VAL A 72 -10.32 -3.42 -13.33
N GLU A 73 -9.94 -4.68 -13.59
CA GLU A 73 -10.74 -5.66 -14.31
C GLU A 73 -12.02 -6.10 -13.57
N GLU A 74 -12.07 -5.96 -12.25
CA GLU A 74 -13.21 -6.34 -11.42
C GLU A 74 -14.11 -5.14 -11.08
N TYR A 75 -13.58 -3.92 -11.19
CA TYR A 75 -14.31 -2.70 -10.87
C TYR A 75 -15.44 -2.42 -11.87
N LYS A 76 -16.65 -2.21 -11.33
CA LYS A 76 -17.81 -1.78 -12.10
C LYS A 76 -18.32 -0.46 -11.57
N LYS A 77 -18.26 0.57 -12.40
CA LYS A 77 -18.78 1.91 -12.06
C LYS A 77 -20.26 1.87 -11.61
N GLY A 78 -21.05 0.95 -12.15
CA GLY A 78 -22.48 0.81 -11.82
C GLY A 78 -22.76 0.20 -10.44
N ASP A 79 -21.77 -0.32 -9.73
CA ASP A 79 -21.97 -0.89 -8.38
C ASP A 79 -22.22 0.20 -7.33
N TYR A 80 -21.96 1.47 -7.68
CA TYR A 80 -22.06 2.62 -6.80
C TYR A 80 -22.92 3.72 -7.42
N GLU A 81 -23.83 4.28 -6.63
CA GLU A 81 -24.61 5.47 -6.98
C GLU A 81 -23.81 6.74 -6.67
N TYR A 82 -23.11 6.75 -5.54
CA TYR A 82 -22.30 7.88 -5.07
C TYR A 82 -20.91 7.41 -4.64
N ILE A 83 -19.88 8.18 -5.02
CA ILE A 83 -18.51 8.02 -4.52
C ILE A 83 -17.95 9.43 -4.36
N PHE A 84 -17.61 9.81 -3.13
CA PHE A 84 -17.18 11.17 -2.82
C PHE A 84 -16.24 11.19 -1.62
N MET A 85 -15.35 12.17 -1.59
CA MET A 85 -14.60 12.50 -0.39
C MET A 85 -15.51 13.40 0.47
N PRO A 86 -15.79 13.03 1.73
CA PRO A 86 -16.56 13.90 2.61
C PRO A 86 -15.74 15.14 2.97
N GLU A 87 -16.39 16.29 3.01
CA GLU A 87 -15.82 17.44 3.71
C GLU A 87 -15.75 17.13 5.21
N PHE A 88 -14.62 17.43 5.84
CA PHE A 88 -14.35 17.11 7.25
C PHE A 88 -15.17 17.92 8.28
N GLY A 89 -16.31 18.49 7.89
CA GLY A 89 -17.18 19.32 8.72
C GLY A 89 -18.66 19.01 8.52
N LEU A 90 -19.46 19.22 9.57
CA LEU A 90 -20.91 19.17 9.48
C LEU A 90 -21.36 20.47 8.78
N ARG A 91 -21.81 20.40 7.52
CA ARG A 91 -22.31 21.60 6.81
C ARG A 91 -23.41 22.26 7.63
N ASP A 92 -23.42 23.59 7.69
CA ASP A 92 -24.40 24.39 8.46
C ASP A 92 -25.85 23.99 8.14
N GLU A 93 -26.11 23.61 6.88
CA GLU A 93 -27.41 23.12 6.40
C GLU A 93 -27.84 21.81 7.07
N LEU A 94 -26.91 20.86 7.27
CA LEU A 94 -27.20 19.63 7.98
C LEU A 94 -27.34 19.89 9.48
N LYS A 95 -26.53 20.80 10.04
CA LYS A 95 -26.56 21.17 11.45
C LYS A 95 -27.92 21.73 11.85
N ARG A 96 -28.40 22.74 11.12
CA ARG A 96 -29.69 23.39 11.39
C ARG A 96 -30.85 22.39 11.36
N GLU A 97 -30.93 21.57 10.33
CA GLU A 97 -32.03 20.60 10.17
C GLU A 97 -31.99 19.51 11.24
N LEU A 98 -30.79 19.16 11.74
CA LEU A 98 -30.62 18.22 12.85
C LEU A 98 -31.06 18.80 14.19
N GLU A 99 -30.69 20.05 14.47
CA GLU A 99 -31.13 20.78 15.67
C GLU A 99 -32.66 20.92 15.70
N GLU A 100 -33.29 21.23 14.56
CA GLU A 100 -34.75 21.30 14.42
C GLU A 100 -35.47 19.95 14.71
N LEU A 101 -34.77 18.83 14.53
CA LEU A 101 -35.26 17.49 14.83
C LEU A 101 -34.89 17.01 16.25
N GLY A 102 -34.23 17.86 17.04
CA GLY A 102 -33.86 17.59 18.43
C GLY A 102 -32.61 16.74 18.59
N TYR A 103 -31.76 16.64 17.58
CA TYR A 103 -30.46 15.98 17.69
C TYR A 103 -29.40 16.95 18.23
N ASP A 104 -28.54 16.46 19.11
CA ASP A 104 -27.41 17.23 19.65
C ASP A 104 -26.28 17.28 18.63
N THR A 105 -25.95 18.50 18.18
CA THR A 105 -24.91 18.76 17.17
C THR A 105 -23.76 19.54 17.80
N ASP A 106 -23.12 18.95 18.80
CA ASP A 106 -21.89 19.51 19.36
C ASP A 106 -20.82 19.66 18.26
N ASP A 107 -20.14 20.81 18.24
CA ASP A 107 -19.16 21.23 17.20
C ASP A 107 -17.92 20.30 17.14
N SER A 108 -17.82 19.37 18.09
CA SER A 108 -16.80 18.32 18.13
C SER A 108 -17.05 17.17 17.13
N ASN A 109 -18.26 17.04 16.57
CA ASN A 109 -18.61 15.98 15.64
C ASN A 109 -18.50 16.40 14.17
N LYS A 110 -17.61 15.72 13.42
CA LYS A 110 -17.65 15.76 11.94
C LYS A 110 -18.98 15.18 11.47
N GLY A 111 -19.68 15.81 10.52
CA GLY A 111 -21.02 15.40 10.07
C GLY A 111 -21.15 13.94 9.59
N GLU A 112 -20.07 13.42 9.04
CA GLU A 112 -19.88 12.01 8.69
C GLU A 112 -19.96 11.04 9.88
N SER A 113 -19.46 11.45 11.06
CA SER A 113 -19.52 10.69 12.31
C SER A 113 -20.96 10.56 12.78
N PHE A 114 -21.73 11.65 12.77
CA PHE A 114 -23.14 11.62 13.15
C PHE A 114 -23.96 10.75 12.19
N LEU A 115 -23.85 10.99 10.87
CA LEU A 115 -24.61 10.20 9.89
C LEU A 115 -24.34 8.70 10.06
N SER A 116 -23.10 8.31 10.36
CA SER A 116 -22.73 6.90 10.56
C SER A 116 -23.45 6.20 11.73
N GLN A 117 -24.03 6.96 12.67
CA GLN A 117 -24.75 6.42 13.83
C GLN A 117 -26.21 6.08 13.49
N LEU A 118 -26.77 6.68 12.43
CA LEU A 118 -28.15 6.49 12.03
C LEU A 118 -28.36 5.15 11.31
N ASP A 119 -29.37 4.39 11.74
CA ASP A 119 -29.88 3.25 10.97
C ASP A 119 -30.53 3.71 9.65
N GLU A 120 -31.31 4.78 9.72
CA GLU A 120 -32.00 5.39 8.59
C GLU A 120 -32.02 6.92 8.75
N ILE A 121 -31.79 7.65 7.66
CA ILE A 121 -31.91 9.11 7.62
C ILE A 121 -33.40 9.48 7.67
N PRO A 122 -33.85 10.30 8.63
CA PRO A 122 -35.21 10.82 8.65
C PRO A 122 -35.63 11.42 7.30
N ALA A 123 -36.85 11.11 6.83
CA ALA A 123 -37.33 11.54 5.52
C ALA A 123 -37.25 13.06 5.30
N LYS A 124 -37.36 13.87 6.37
CA LYS A 124 -37.18 15.33 6.31
C LYS A 124 -35.75 15.75 5.99
N LEU A 125 -34.75 14.99 6.44
CA LEU A 125 -33.32 15.26 6.22
C LEU A 125 -32.79 14.70 4.90
N LEU A 126 -33.44 13.67 4.36
CA LEU A 126 -32.95 12.98 3.17
C LEU A 126 -32.68 13.90 1.96
N PRO A 127 -33.53 14.90 1.64
CA PRO A 127 -33.24 15.85 0.57
C PRO A 127 -31.95 16.66 0.82
N THR A 128 -31.75 17.12 2.05
CA THR A 128 -30.55 17.89 2.46
C THR A 128 -29.30 17.02 2.37
N VAL A 129 -29.34 15.79 2.92
CA VAL A 129 -28.21 14.85 2.83
C VAL A 129 -27.89 14.52 1.37
N LYS A 130 -28.91 14.26 0.54
CA LYS A 130 -28.73 14.00 -0.89
C LYS A 130 -28.02 15.16 -1.59
N ASN A 131 -28.45 16.40 -1.34
CA ASN A 131 -27.81 17.57 -1.92
C ASN A 131 -26.34 17.69 -1.51
N ILE A 132 -26.02 17.44 -0.24
CA ILE A 132 -24.63 17.46 0.26
C ILE A 132 -23.77 16.38 -0.41
N VAL A 133 -24.28 15.15 -0.52
CA VAL A 133 -23.60 14.05 -1.21
C VAL A 133 -23.34 14.39 -2.67
N GLU A 134 -24.32 14.93 -3.38
CA GLU A 134 -24.18 15.33 -4.78
C GLU A 134 -23.21 16.50 -4.99
N LEU A 135 -23.14 17.43 -4.04
CA LEU A 135 -22.16 18.52 -4.06
C LEU A 135 -20.74 17.98 -3.85
N ASN A 136 -20.52 17.21 -2.78
CA ASN A 136 -19.20 16.60 -2.52
C ASN A 136 -18.73 15.72 -3.69
N GLN A 137 -19.64 14.98 -4.34
CA GLN A 137 -19.30 14.18 -5.51
C GLN A 137 -18.83 15.02 -6.71
N LYS A 138 -19.41 16.21 -6.91
CA LYS A 138 -19.00 17.15 -7.97
C LYS A 138 -17.67 17.84 -7.64
N ASP A 139 -17.45 18.15 -6.37
CA ASP A 139 -16.26 18.86 -5.90
C ASP A 139 -15.04 17.93 -5.75
N THR A 140 -15.26 16.62 -5.66
CA THR A 140 -14.17 15.64 -5.60
C THR A 140 -13.55 15.45 -6.99
N THR A 141 -12.37 16.05 -7.21
CA THR A 141 -11.66 15.96 -8.49
C THR A 141 -11.13 14.56 -8.82
N ARG A 142 -10.83 13.72 -7.80
CA ARG A 142 -10.38 12.34 -7.96
C ARG A 142 -10.80 11.44 -6.77
N PRO A 143 -12.06 10.97 -6.70
CA PRO A 143 -12.48 10.04 -5.63
C PRO A 143 -11.91 8.63 -5.82
N ILE A 144 -11.34 8.36 -6.99
CA ILE A 144 -10.82 7.06 -7.41
C ILE A 144 -9.46 7.30 -8.02
N THR A 145 -8.44 6.65 -7.46
CA THR A 145 -7.08 6.66 -8.00
C THR A 145 -6.78 5.29 -8.58
N ILE A 146 -6.14 5.25 -9.76
CA ILE A 146 -5.64 4.01 -10.35
C ILE A 146 -4.19 3.86 -9.95
N ILE A 147 -3.89 2.84 -9.17
CA ILE A 147 -2.59 2.63 -8.53
C ILE A 147 -2.01 1.27 -8.93
N ASP A 148 -0.71 1.07 -8.75
CA ASP A 148 -0.12 -0.27 -8.83
C ASP A 148 -0.19 -0.95 -7.45
N CYS A 149 -0.66 -2.19 -7.43
CA CYS A 149 -0.67 -3.03 -6.24
C CYS A 149 0.01 -4.38 -6.51
N TYR A 150 0.77 -4.87 -5.55
CA TYR A 150 1.25 -6.23 -5.49
C TYR A 150 0.21 -7.14 -4.84
N MET A 151 -0.21 -8.19 -5.53
CA MET A 151 -1.14 -9.18 -5.02
C MET A 151 -0.39 -10.38 -4.42
N TYR A 152 -0.73 -10.75 -3.18
CA TYR A 152 -0.22 -11.95 -2.53
C TYR A 152 -1.37 -12.70 -1.83
N GLU A 153 -1.11 -13.94 -1.41
CA GLU A 153 -2.12 -14.76 -0.71
C GLU A 153 -1.85 -14.71 0.79
N GLU A 154 -2.88 -14.39 1.56
CA GLU A 154 -2.88 -14.49 3.02
C GLU A 154 -4.09 -15.30 3.45
N GLN A 155 -3.85 -16.42 4.15
CA GLN A 155 -4.92 -17.31 4.64
C GLN A 155 -5.89 -17.81 3.54
N GLY A 156 -5.40 -17.96 2.30
CA GLY A 156 -6.21 -18.42 1.16
C GLY A 156 -6.99 -17.31 0.44
N GLU A 157 -6.84 -16.06 0.85
CA GLU A 157 -7.51 -14.91 0.23
C GLU A 157 -6.47 -13.97 -0.42
N PRO A 158 -6.81 -13.33 -1.56
CA PRO A 158 -5.94 -12.33 -2.17
C PRO A 158 -5.90 -11.06 -1.33
N VAL A 159 -4.69 -10.61 -1.00
CA VAL A 159 -4.40 -9.34 -0.34
C VAL A 159 -3.58 -8.46 -1.28
N TYR A 160 -3.84 -7.16 -1.24
CA TYR A 160 -3.19 -6.17 -2.09
C TYR A 160 -2.33 -5.25 -1.24
N PHE A 161 -1.05 -5.19 -1.61
CA PHE A 161 -0.07 -4.26 -1.07
C PHE A 161 0.16 -3.14 -2.08
N ILE A 162 -0.01 -1.89 -1.68
CA ILE A 162 0.16 -0.74 -2.57
C ILE A 162 1.64 -0.57 -2.89
N VAL A 163 1.98 -0.42 -4.18
CA VAL A 163 3.35 -0.23 -4.67
C VAL A 163 3.44 1.07 -5.50
N GLU A 164 3.12 2.20 -4.87
CA GLU A 164 3.11 3.53 -5.49
C GLU A 164 3.97 4.53 -4.70
N ASP A 165 4.62 5.42 -5.45
CA ASP A 165 5.71 6.30 -5.01
C ASP A 165 5.24 7.56 -4.24
N ASP A 166 3.92 7.79 -4.15
CA ASP A 166 3.36 9.10 -3.75
C ASP A 166 2.10 9.02 -2.86
N LEU A 167 1.80 7.84 -2.30
CA LEU A 167 0.71 7.70 -1.32
C LEU A 167 1.32 7.50 0.07
N ASP A 168 0.93 8.35 1.02
CA ASP A 168 1.37 8.44 2.44
C ASP A 168 1.19 7.15 3.28
N VAL A 169 0.93 6.01 2.66
CA VAL A 169 0.67 4.73 3.30
C VAL A 169 1.77 3.74 2.92
N SER A 170 2.79 3.62 3.78
CA SER A 170 3.92 2.67 3.71
C SER A 170 4.78 2.81 2.45
N THR A 171 5.60 3.86 2.48
CA THR A 171 6.55 4.37 1.49
C THR A 171 7.45 3.31 0.85
N ILE A 172 7.00 2.81 -0.32
CA ILE A 172 7.92 2.50 -1.41
C ILE A 172 8.39 3.83 -1.98
N SER A 173 9.71 4.06 -2.01
CA SER A 173 10.30 5.37 -2.31
C SER A 173 10.94 5.48 -3.69
N GLU A 174 11.19 4.35 -4.36
CA GLU A 174 11.82 4.32 -5.68
C GLU A 174 11.74 2.92 -6.32
N GLU A 175 11.46 2.82 -7.63
CA GLU A 175 11.65 1.60 -8.40
C GLU A 175 13.11 1.45 -8.88
N LEU A 176 13.82 0.45 -8.35
CA LEU A 176 15.24 0.20 -8.60
C LEU A 176 15.51 -1.05 -9.45
N THR A 177 14.51 -1.53 -10.18
CA THR A 177 14.58 -2.75 -10.99
C THR A 177 15.79 -2.76 -11.94
N ILE A 178 16.02 -1.67 -12.69
CA ILE A 178 17.10 -1.57 -13.67
C ILE A 178 18.49 -1.64 -13.01
N LYS A 179 18.65 -1.00 -11.85
CA LYS A 179 19.90 -1.02 -11.08
C LYS A 179 20.31 -2.47 -10.77
N PHE A 180 19.39 -3.23 -10.17
CA PHE A 180 19.67 -4.61 -9.76
C PHE A 180 19.82 -5.57 -10.94
N GLN A 181 19.06 -5.40 -12.03
CA GLN A 181 19.19 -6.24 -13.23
C GLN A 181 20.54 -6.06 -13.95
N ASN A 182 21.20 -4.91 -13.74
CA ASN A 182 22.51 -4.61 -14.31
C ASN A 182 23.67 -4.87 -13.33
N MET A 183 23.41 -5.44 -12.15
CA MET A 183 24.48 -5.75 -11.21
C MET A 183 25.32 -6.93 -11.71
N VAL A 184 26.62 -6.88 -11.42
CA VAL A 184 27.50 -8.03 -11.63
C VAL A 184 27.84 -8.61 -10.28
N THR A 185 27.44 -9.86 -10.04
CA THR A 185 27.78 -10.61 -8.82
C THR A 185 29.19 -11.16 -8.94
N HIS A 186 30.05 -10.85 -7.96
CA HIS A 186 31.43 -11.33 -7.89
C HIS A 186 31.58 -12.47 -6.89
N GLU A 187 30.93 -12.37 -5.74
CA GLU A 187 31.04 -13.35 -4.65
C GLU A 187 29.67 -13.64 -4.06
N VAL A 188 29.47 -14.89 -3.63
CA VAL A 188 28.23 -15.36 -2.99
C VAL A 188 28.58 -16.25 -1.82
N TYR A 189 27.94 -16.01 -0.69
CA TYR A 189 28.11 -16.76 0.55
C TYR A 189 26.74 -17.17 1.07
N GLU A 190 26.58 -18.45 1.39
CA GLU A 190 25.34 -19.00 1.96
C GLU A 190 25.45 -19.01 3.49
N THR A 191 24.39 -18.60 4.21
CA THR A 191 24.37 -18.72 5.67
C THR A 191 24.21 -20.19 6.10
N PRO A 192 24.69 -20.61 7.30
CA PRO A 192 24.57 -21.98 7.79
C PRO A 192 23.11 -22.45 7.92
N THR A 193 22.22 -21.51 8.21
CA THR A 193 20.77 -21.71 8.31
C THR A 193 20.09 -21.84 6.96
N LYS A 194 20.79 -21.48 5.86
CA LYS A 194 20.34 -21.55 4.46
C LYS A 194 19.11 -20.71 4.12
N ASP A 195 18.82 -19.73 4.96
CA ASP A 195 17.68 -18.83 4.85
C ASP A 195 18.09 -17.45 4.29
N LYS A 196 19.40 -17.22 4.14
CA LYS A 196 19.97 -15.97 3.65
C LYS A 196 21.21 -16.20 2.81
N TYR A 197 21.47 -15.25 1.93
CA TYR A 197 22.61 -15.26 1.04
C TYR A 197 23.28 -13.89 1.03
N LEU A 198 24.58 -13.86 1.27
CA LEU A 198 25.38 -12.64 1.19
C LEU A 198 26.04 -12.56 -0.19
N TYR A 199 25.80 -11.46 -0.88
CA TYR A 199 26.30 -11.17 -2.22
C TYR A 199 27.29 -10.02 -2.17
N LYS A 200 28.41 -10.16 -2.87
CA LYS A 200 29.23 -9.03 -3.27
C LYS A 200 28.92 -8.72 -4.72
N ALA A 201 28.46 -7.52 -5.00
CA ALA A 201 28.06 -7.13 -6.35
C ALA A 201 28.46 -5.70 -6.68
N LYS A 202 28.66 -5.45 -7.96
CA LYS A 202 28.93 -4.12 -8.50
C LYS A 202 27.76 -3.66 -9.34
N ASP A 203 27.24 -2.47 -9.04
CA ASP A 203 26.34 -1.75 -9.93
C ASP A 203 27.13 -1.26 -11.14
N THR A 204 26.73 -1.68 -12.34
CA THR A 204 27.42 -1.27 -13.58
C THR A 204 26.84 0.01 -14.19
N THR A 205 25.71 0.49 -13.67
CA THR A 205 25.09 1.75 -14.10
C THR A 205 25.77 2.96 -13.48
N ASP A 206 26.33 2.81 -12.28
CA ASP A 206 27.19 3.82 -11.64
C ASP A 206 28.66 3.42 -11.70
N ARG A 207 29.43 4.09 -12.56
CA ARG A 207 30.87 3.82 -12.74
C ARG A 207 31.72 4.21 -11.55
N TYR A 208 31.22 5.07 -10.67
CA TYR A 208 31.95 5.58 -9.51
C TYR A 208 31.67 4.77 -8.25
N LYS A 209 30.59 3.98 -8.22
CA LYS A 209 30.27 3.11 -7.10
C LYS A 209 31.22 1.91 -7.04
N SER A 210 31.81 1.69 -5.87
CA SER A 210 32.58 0.49 -5.56
C SER A 210 31.66 -0.73 -5.43
N GLU A 211 32.27 -1.90 -5.26
CA GLU A 211 31.51 -3.10 -4.90
C GLU A 211 30.75 -2.87 -3.60
N SER A 212 29.48 -3.29 -3.56
CA SER A 212 28.62 -3.27 -2.39
C SER A 212 28.30 -4.69 -1.96
N TRP A 213 27.98 -4.85 -0.68
CA TRP A 213 27.49 -6.10 -0.11
C TRP A 213 25.99 -6.05 0.04
N TYR A 214 25.31 -7.13 -0.32
CA TYR A 214 23.86 -7.27 -0.20
C TYR A 214 23.51 -8.56 0.52
N LEU A 215 22.68 -8.47 1.55
CA LEU A 215 22.07 -9.62 2.19
C LEU A 215 20.70 -9.87 1.55
N TYR A 216 20.52 -11.03 0.93
CA TYR A 216 19.23 -11.49 0.45
C TYR A 216 18.55 -12.38 1.49
N SER A 217 17.26 -12.19 1.67
CA SER A 217 16.42 -13.03 2.54
C SER A 217 15.10 -13.32 1.84
N ASP A 218 14.71 -14.59 1.78
CA ASP A 218 13.42 -15.09 1.28
C ASP A 218 12.59 -15.76 2.38
N ASN A 219 12.96 -15.53 3.64
CA ASN A 219 12.23 -15.97 4.83
C ASN A 219 10.73 -15.64 4.80
N ASP A 220 10.39 -14.48 4.24
CA ASP A 220 9.01 -14.16 3.85
C ASP A 220 8.86 -14.39 2.34
N ALA A 221 8.15 -15.45 1.97
CA ALA A 221 7.96 -15.81 0.56
C ALA A 221 7.13 -14.77 -0.22
N ASN A 222 6.32 -13.95 0.45
CA ASN A 222 5.53 -12.89 -0.17
C ASN A 222 6.36 -11.61 -0.35
N PHE A 223 7.32 -11.38 0.55
CA PHE A 223 8.17 -10.18 0.55
C PHE A 223 9.67 -10.51 0.66
N PRO A 224 10.26 -11.25 -0.29
CA PRO A 224 11.71 -11.41 -0.31
C PRO A 224 12.38 -10.06 -0.55
N TYR A 225 13.57 -9.88 -0.02
CA TYR A 225 14.23 -8.56 -0.07
C TYR A 225 15.76 -8.64 -0.06
N PHE A 226 16.39 -7.56 -0.50
CA PHE A 226 17.80 -7.28 -0.24
C PHE A 226 17.98 -6.17 0.81
N GLU A 227 19.03 -6.27 1.62
CA GLU A 227 19.57 -5.20 2.47
C GLU A 227 20.99 -4.87 2.00
N GLU A 228 21.32 -3.60 1.76
CA GLU A 228 22.71 -3.20 1.47
C GLU A 228 23.48 -3.07 2.80
N LEU A 229 24.66 -3.69 2.88
CA LEU A 229 25.50 -3.70 4.07
C LEU A 229 26.69 -2.77 3.86
N PHE A 230 26.83 -1.78 4.74
CA PHE A 230 27.84 -0.73 4.62
C PHE A 230 29.05 -0.94 5.53
N ASN A 231 28.86 -1.51 6.73
CA ASN A 231 29.93 -1.65 7.70
C ASN A 231 30.49 -3.06 7.73
N LEU A 232 31.80 -3.16 8.02
CA LEU A 232 32.47 -4.45 8.20
C LEU A 232 31.80 -5.28 9.31
N GLU A 233 31.33 -4.64 10.38
CA GLU A 233 30.65 -5.29 11.51
C GLU A 233 29.38 -6.02 11.08
N ASP A 234 28.65 -5.47 10.10
CA ASP A 234 27.44 -6.07 9.55
C ASP A 234 27.76 -7.32 8.70
N LEU A 235 29.00 -7.43 8.20
CA LEU A 235 29.48 -8.57 7.43
C LEU A 235 30.02 -9.70 8.31
N ILE A 236 30.53 -9.41 9.51
CA ILE A 236 31.19 -10.39 10.39
C ILE A 236 30.32 -11.64 10.65
N PRO A 237 29.01 -11.53 10.98
CA PRO A 237 28.16 -12.69 11.20
C PRO A 237 28.05 -13.63 9.99
N TYR A 238 28.29 -13.10 8.80
CA TYR A 238 28.09 -13.79 7.52
C TYR A 238 29.40 -14.16 6.81
N THR A 239 30.55 -13.72 7.33
CA THR A 239 31.88 -13.93 6.74
C THR A 239 32.80 -14.78 7.63
N ALA A 240 32.42 -15.03 8.89
CA ALA A 240 33.13 -15.90 9.83
C ALA A 240 33.27 -17.38 9.36
N PHE A 241 32.62 -17.76 8.27
CA PHE A 241 32.66 -19.12 7.70
C PHE A 241 34.01 -19.53 7.10
N LYS A 242 34.95 -18.59 6.89
CA LYS A 242 36.31 -18.91 6.44
C LYS A 242 37.27 -19.31 7.57
N GLU A 243 37.01 -18.97 8.83
CA GLU A 243 37.94 -19.34 9.92
C GLU A 243 37.82 -20.81 10.36
N ILE A 244 36.68 -21.46 10.08
CA ILE A 244 36.43 -22.83 10.56
C ILE A 244 36.98 -23.91 9.59
N GLN A 245 37.39 -23.56 8.37
CA GLN A 245 37.98 -24.52 7.41
C GLN A 245 39.52 -24.59 7.43
N LEU A 246 40.17 -23.96 8.40
CA LEU A 246 41.61 -24.14 8.65
C LEU A 246 41.82 -24.88 9.97
N LYS A 247 41.45 -26.17 10.00
CA LYS A 247 42.03 -27.17 10.91
C LYS A 247 42.16 -28.52 10.21
#